data_AF-A0A8J8D3S1-F1
#
_entry.id   AF-A0A8J8D3S1-F1
#
_cell.length_a   1.000
_cell.length_b   1.000
_cell.length_c   1.000
_cell.angle_alpha   90.00
_cell.angle_beta   90.00
_cell.angle_gamma   90.00
#
_symmetry.space_group_name_H-M   'P 1'
#
loop_
_entity.id
_entity.type
_entity.pdbx_description
1 polymer ?
#
loop_
_entity_poly.entity_id
_entity_poly.type
_entity_poly.pdbx_seq_one_letter_code
_entity_poly.pdbx_strand_id
1 'polypeptide(L)'
;HYVMTDRKNKVYRWKVRAPTYNNLPAVPEMLKGYSVADAPLIIASIDPCYSCTERVQIVDVETGKAQTLNEQQFNMLSIQKGKEVA
;
A
#
# COMPACT_ATOMS: atom_id res chain seq x y z
N HIS A 1 14.87 -5.21 3.19
CA HIS A 1 14.10 -6.30 3.82
C HIS A 1 14.57 -6.44 5.25
N TYR A 2 13.69 -6.81 6.18
CA TYR A 2 14.04 -7.06 7.59
C TYR A 2 13.52 -8.43 8.02
N VAL A 3 14.39 -9.25 8.61
CA VAL A 3 14.06 -10.58 9.11
C VAL A 3 14.54 -10.68 10.55
N MET A 4 13.69 -11.23 11.42
CA MET A 4 14.00 -11.53 12.81
C MET A 4 13.81 -13.03 13.02
N THR A 5 14.85 -13.70 13.53
CA THR A 5 14.84 -15.13 13.84
C THR A 5 14.65 -15.36 15.33
N ASP A 6 14.01 -16.48 15.69
CA ASP A 6 13.89 -16.93 17.08
C ASP A 6 15.13 -17.74 17.53
N ARG A 7 15.12 -18.18 18.80
CA ARG A 7 16.19 -19.03 19.38
C ARG A 7 16.32 -20.41 18.71
N LYS A 8 15.35 -20.82 17.90
CA LYS A 8 15.34 -22.09 17.14
C LYS A 8 15.67 -21.86 15.66
N ASN A 9 16.22 -20.69 15.29
CA ASN A 9 16.52 -20.29 13.92
C ASN A 9 15.29 -20.30 12.99
N LYS A 10 14.08 -20.17 13.52
CA LYS A 10 12.85 -19.99 12.72
C LYS A 10 12.60 -18.51 12.48
N VAL A 11 11.98 -18.18 11.34
CA VAL A 11 11.54 -16.81 11.05
C VAL A 11 10.44 -16.42 12.02
N TYR A 12 10.76 -15.52 12.96
CA TYR A 12 9.80 -14.96 13.89
C TYR A 12 9.03 -13.80 13.25
N ARG A 13 9.73 -12.93 12.51
CA ARG A 13 9.10 -11.82 11.78
C ARG A 13 9.84 -11.53 10.49
N TRP A 14 9.09 -11.32 9.42
CA TRP A 14 9.62 -10.86 8.15
C TRP A 14 8.86 -9.63 7.67
N LYS A 15 9.58 -8.52 7.49
CA LYS A 15 9.09 -7.31 6.85
C LYS A 15 9.75 -7.17 5.48
N VAL A 16 8.95 -7.40 4.45
CA VAL A 16 9.32 -7.13 3.06
C VAL A 16 9.42 -5.62 2.87
N ARG A 17 10.48 -5.14 2.21
CA ARG A 17 10.63 -3.72 1.84
C ARG A 17 10.61 -3.64 0.33
N ALA A 18 9.41 -3.51 -0.22
CA ALA A 18 9.21 -3.24 -1.63
C ALA A 18 9.48 -1.76 -1.93
N PRO A 19 10.02 -1.42 -3.11
CA PRO A 19 10.28 -0.03 -3.50
C PRO A 19 8.98 0.79 -3.63
N THR A 20 7.93 0.20 -4.23
CA THR A 20 6.65 0.88 -4.47
C THR A 20 6.03 1.48 -3.22
N TYR A 21 5.97 0.72 -2.12
CA TYR A 21 5.34 1.20 -0.87
C TYR A 21 6.02 2.46 -0.33
N ASN A 22 7.34 2.57 -0.48
CA ASN A 22 8.11 3.72 -0.02
C ASN A 22 8.03 4.91 -0.99
N ASN A 23 7.89 4.65 -2.30
CA ASN A 23 7.92 5.68 -3.33
C ASN A 23 6.52 6.26 -3.62
N LEU A 24 5.45 5.48 -3.42
CA LEU A 24 4.08 5.87 -3.72
C LEU A 24 3.64 7.19 -3.03
N PRO A 25 4.02 7.47 -1.76
CA PRO A 25 3.70 8.75 -1.11
C PRO A 25 4.34 9.98 -1.78
N ALA A 26 5.36 9.82 -2.63
CA ALA A 26 5.98 10.92 -3.37
C ALA A 26 5.21 11.27 -4.66
N VAL A 27 4.35 10.37 -5.16
CA VAL A 27 3.59 10.57 -6.41
C VAL A 27 2.76 11.86 -6.41
N PRO A 28 2.02 12.22 -5.35
CA PRO A 28 1.27 13.48 -5.32
C PRO A 28 2.17 14.71 -5.51
N GLU A 29 3.41 14.68 -5.02
CA GLU A 29 4.38 15.77 -5.24
C GLU A 29 4.89 15.78 -6.68
N MET A 30 5.20 14.60 -7.23
CA MET A 30 5.66 14.44 -8.62
C MET A 30 4.63 14.90 -9.65
N LEU A 31 3.34 14.85 -9.32
CA LEU A 31 2.24 15.28 -10.19
C LEU A 31 2.00 16.80 -10.19
N LYS A 32 2.56 17.55 -9.23
CA LYS A 32 2.32 18.99 -9.13
C LYS A 32 2.94 19.74 -10.31
N GLY A 33 2.13 20.63 -10.91
CA GLY A 33 2.56 21.46 -12.03
C GLY A 33 2.52 20.77 -13.40
N TYR A 34 2.14 19.49 -13.46
CA TYR A 34 1.98 18.75 -14.71
C TYR A 34 0.51 18.63 -15.11
N SER A 35 0.27 18.30 -16.38
CA SER A 35 -1.08 18.06 -16.88
C SER A 35 -1.58 16.67 -16.47
N VAL A 36 -2.91 16.47 -16.49
CA VAL A 36 -3.51 15.14 -16.23
C VAL A 36 -3.02 14.10 -17.24
N ALA A 37 -2.68 14.52 -18.47
CA ALA A 37 -2.15 13.63 -19.50
C ALA A 37 -0.75 13.08 -19.15
N ASP A 38 0.02 13.78 -18.32
CA ASP A 38 1.36 13.36 -17.88
C ASP A 38 1.31 12.39 -16.70
N ALA A 39 0.16 12.29 -16.01
CA ALA A 39 0.02 11.48 -14.80
C ALA A 39 0.39 10.00 -15.01
N PRO A 40 -0.05 9.31 -16.09
CA PRO A 40 0.37 7.92 -16.32
C PRO A 40 1.87 7.78 -16.52
N LEU A 41 2.52 8.76 -17.17
CA LEU A 41 3.96 8.73 -17.45
C LEU A 41 4.76 8.91 -16.15
N ILE A 42 4.35 9.87 -15.33
CA ILE A 42 4.95 10.15 -14.01
C ILE A 42 4.79 8.94 -13.09
N ILE A 43 3.59 8.34 -13.06
CA ILE A 43 3.32 7.15 -12.24
C ILE A 43 4.08 5.94 -12.77
N ALA A 44 4.15 5.73 -14.09
CA ALA A 44 4.91 4.61 -14.67
C ALA A 44 6.42 4.72 -14.41
N SER A 45 6.96 5.94 -14.26
CA SER A 45 8.39 6.15 -14.00
C SER A 45 8.89 5.53 -12.70
N ILE A 46 8.01 5.31 -11.71
CA ILE A 46 8.34 4.65 -10.43
C ILE A 46 8.12 3.14 -10.45
N ASP A 47 7.61 2.58 -11.55
CA ASP A 47 7.23 1.18 -11.73
C ASP A 47 6.37 0.61 -10.58
N PRO A 48 5.12 1.09 -10.43
CA PRO A 48 4.32 0.78 -9.27
C PRO A 48 3.72 -0.63 -9.35
N CYS A 49 4.30 -1.56 -8.60
CA CYS A 49 3.66 -2.86 -8.32
C CYS A 49 2.65 -2.77 -7.15
N TYR A 50 1.34 -2.89 -7.43
CA TYR A 50 0.27 -2.84 -6.41
C TYR A 50 0.15 -4.09 -5.52
N SER A 51 0.65 -5.24 -5.95
CA SER A 51 0.73 -6.45 -5.10
C SER A 51 1.62 -6.20 -3.87
N CYS A 52 2.55 -5.24 -3.95
CA CYS A 52 3.35 -4.84 -2.81
C CYS A 52 2.58 -4.01 -1.77
N THR A 53 1.39 -3.47 -2.13
CA THR A 53 0.59 -2.54 -1.31
C THR A 53 -0.72 -3.14 -0.79
N GLU A 54 -1.05 -4.38 -1.13
CA GLU A 54 -2.34 -5.02 -0.81
C GLU A 54 -2.50 -5.45 0.67
N ARG A 55 -1.41 -5.45 1.45
CA ARG A 55 -1.43 -5.84 2.87
C ARG A 55 -1.88 -4.67 3.75
N VAL A 56 -3.18 -4.62 4.03
CA VAL A 56 -3.81 -3.53 4.80
C VAL A 56 -4.33 -4.03 6.15
N GLN A 57 -4.06 -3.24 7.20
CA GLN A 57 -4.64 -3.41 8.52
C GLN A 57 -5.27 -2.07 8.95
N ILE A 58 -6.55 -2.11 9.28
CA ILE A 58 -7.30 -0.97 9.81
C ILE A 58 -7.17 -1.01 11.33
N VAL A 59 -6.79 0.10 11.93
CA VAL A 59 -6.72 0.25 13.39
C VAL A 59 -7.66 1.39 13.77
N ASP A 60 -8.69 1.07 14.54
CA ASP A 60 -9.53 2.06 15.19
C ASP A 60 -8.73 2.73 16.32
N VAL A 61 -8.57 4.05 16.22
CA VAL A 61 -7.71 4.84 17.12
C VAL A 61 -8.34 4.99 18.51
N GLU A 62 -9.67 4.99 18.60
CA GLU A 62 -10.39 5.18 19.86
C GLU A 62 -10.50 3.85 20.62
N THR A 63 -10.83 2.77 19.91
CA THR A 63 -11.07 1.46 20.53
C THR A 63 -9.83 0.57 20.56
N GLY A 64 -8.79 0.90 19.80
CA GLY A 64 -7.58 0.08 19.62
C GLY A 64 -7.82 -1.20 18.83
N LYS A 65 -9.03 -1.40 18.25
CA LYS A 65 -9.38 -2.61 17.53
C LYS A 65 -8.67 -2.63 16.18
N ALA A 66 -7.84 -3.65 15.96
CA ALA A 66 -7.15 -3.88 14.70
C ALA A 66 -7.84 -4.97 13.89
N GLN A 67 -8.11 -4.70 12.61
CA GLN A 67 -8.63 -5.66 11.65
C GLN A 67 -7.73 -5.71 10.42
N THR A 68 -7.17 -6.87 10.13
CA THR A 68 -6.47 -7.13 8.87
C THR A 68 -7.51 -7.44 7.79
N LEU A 69 -7.42 -6.77 6.65
CA LEU A 69 -8.32 -7.03 5.52
C LEU A 69 -7.84 -8.24 4.73
N ASN A 70 -8.79 -9.07 4.29
CA ASN A 70 -8.55 -10.04 3.24
C ASN A 70 -8.77 -9.42 1.85
N GLU A 71 -8.39 -10.14 0.80
CA GLU A 71 -8.51 -9.68 -0.59
C GLU A 71 -9.93 -9.26 -0.96
N GLN A 72 -10.93 -10.09 -0.63
CA GLN A 72 -12.34 -9.83 -0.95
C GLN A 72 -12.86 -8.55 -0.28
N GLN A 73 -12.53 -8.36 1.00
CA GLN A 73 -12.88 -7.17 1.76
C GLN A 73 -12.20 -5.93 1.19
N PHE A 74 -10.91 -6.01 0.88
CA PHE A 74 -10.16 -4.90 0.31
C PHE A 74 -10.71 -4.49 -1.06
N ASN A 75 -10.99 -5.45 -1.94
CA ASN A 75 -11.57 -5.18 -3.25
C ASN A 75 -12.98 -4.56 -3.15
N MET A 76 -13.82 -5.09 -2.26
CA MET A 76 -15.16 -4.54 -2.03
C MET A 76 -15.12 -3.08 -1.58
N LEU A 77 -14.23 -2.74 -0.63
CA LEU A 77 -14.03 -1.36 -0.18
C LEU A 77 -13.50 -0.45 -1.30
N SER A 78 -12.58 -0.95 -2.13
CA SER A 78 -12.06 -0.22 -3.30
C SER A 78 -13.16 0.15 -4.29
N ILE A 79 -14.02 -0.82 -4.65
CA ILE A 79 -15.15 -0.60 -5.55
C ILE A 79 -16.15 0.39 -4.94
N GLN A 80 -16.46 0.24 -3.64
CA GLN A 80 -17.37 1.15 -2.95
C GLN A 80 -16.85 2.59 -3.00
N LYS A 81 -15.55 2.80 -2.75
CA LYS A 81 -14.96 4.14 -2.82
C LYS A 81 -14.91 4.68 -4.25
N GLY A 82 -14.61 3.84 -5.23
CA GLY A 82 -14.62 4.21 -6.65
C GLY A 82 -15.97 4.76 -7.11
N LYS A 83 -17.09 4.20 -6.60
CA LYS A 83 -18.45 4.69 -6.89
C LYS A 83 -18.80 6.01 -6.20
N GLU A 84 -18.11 6.36 -5.13
CA GLU A 84 -18.35 7.59 -4.36
C GLU A 84 -17.57 8.78 -4.91
N VAL A 85 -16.46 8.50 -5.62
CA VAL A 85 -15.55 9.50 -6.21
C VAL A 85 -15.88 9.79 -7.69
N ALA A 86 -16.55 8.85 -8.36
CA ALA A 86 -17.07 9.02 -9.74
C ALA A 86 -18.44 9.69 -9.75
#